data_AF-A0A7T7ZX12-F1
#
_entry.id   AF-A0A7T7ZX12-F1
#
_cell.length_a   1.000
_cell.length_b   1.000
_cell.length_c   1.000
_cell.angle_alpha   90.00
_cell.angle_beta   90.00
_cell.angle_gamma   90.00
#
_symmetry.space_group_name_H-M   'P 1'
#
loop_
_entity.id
_entity.type
_entity.pdbx_description
1 polymer ?
#
loop_
_entity_poly.entity_id
_entity_poly.type
_entity_poly.pdbx_seq_one_letter_code
_entity_poly.pdbx_strand_id
1 'polypeptide(L)'
;MSTKSSFLAILFISFYSCTTKIKNQPVVDYYSPSKDFYNSISNGQRIYEQQNKNTLVLINNKKRDLSDFHSEINKNKIKGFNVITDSTEIARLGYSYNNIKNIIIATTK
;
A
#
# COMPACT_ATOMS: atom_id res chain seq x y z
N MET A 1 37.39 59.19 17.93
CA MET A 1 38.31 58.34 17.15
C MET A 1 37.58 57.04 16.89
N SER A 2 36.89 56.87 15.77
CA SER A 2 37.44 56.53 14.43
C SER A 2 38.52 55.45 14.52
N THR A 3 38.14 54.20 14.18
CA THR A 3 38.77 53.43 13.12
C THR A 3 37.78 52.37 12.64
N LYS A 4 37.44 52.47 11.35
CA LYS A 4 36.86 51.40 10.54
C LYS A 4 37.85 50.24 10.49
N SER A 5 37.38 49.01 10.46
CA SER A 5 38.01 48.01 9.60
C SER A 5 37.02 46.91 9.27
N SER A 6 36.48 47.00 8.05
CA SER A 6 35.95 45.85 7.33
C SER A 6 37.05 44.78 7.27
N PHE A 7 36.74 43.57 7.74
CA PHE A 7 37.39 42.37 7.22
C PHE A 7 36.29 41.40 6.81
N LEU A 8 36.04 41.47 5.50
CA LEU A 8 35.34 40.50 4.69
C LEU A 8 36.12 39.18 4.75
N ALA A 9 35.71 38.24 5.61
CA ALA A 9 36.19 36.87 5.59
C ALA A 9 35.06 35.98 5.06
N ILE A 10 35.09 35.86 3.73
CA ILE A 10 34.39 34.85 2.94
C ILE A 10 34.74 33.47 3.51
N LEU A 11 33.76 32.78 4.10
CA LEU A 11 33.89 31.36 4.41
C LEU A 11 32.91 30.57 3.55
N PHE A 12 33.32 30.38 2.29
CA PHE A 12 32.83 29.31 1.42
C PHE A 12 33.25 27.97 2.04
N ILE A 13 32.40 27.36 2.85
CA ILE A 13 32.52 25.92 3.15
C ILE A 13 31.71 25.18 2.10
N SER A 14 32.41 24.90 1.01
CA SER A 14 32.45 23.62 0.29
C SER A 14 31.21 22.72 0.36
N PHE A 15 30.55 22.65 -0.79
CA PHE A 15 29.84 21.50 -1.33
C PHE A 15 30.53 20.17 -1.00
N TYR A 16 29.87 19.27 -0.27
CA TYR A 16 30.04 17.82 -0.47
C TYR A 16 28.71 17.09 -0.23
N SER A 17 28.06 16.81 -1.36
CA SER A 17 27.47 15.52 -1.73
C SER A 17 26.58 14.79 -0.73
N CYS A 18 25.28 14.81 -0.99
CA CYS A 18 24.49 13.57 -0.96
C CYS A 18 23.42 13.60 -2.05
N THR A 19 23.81 13.30 -3.29
CA THR A 19 22.86 12.80 -4.29
C THR A 19 22.66 11.32 -4.05
N THR A 20 21.84 10.96 -3.07
CA THR A 20 21.29 9.60 -3.02
C THR A 20 20.34 9.45 -4.20
N LYS A 21 20.86 8.85 -5.28
CA LYS A 21 20.01 8.20 -6.27
C LYS A 21 19.25 7.11 -5.51
N ILE A 22 18.01 7.38 -5.13
CA ILE A 22 17.05 6.37 -4.71
C ILE A 22 16.68 5.59 -5.98
N LYS A 23 17.59 4.72 -6.42
CA LYS A 23 17.29 3.61 -7.30
C LYS A 23 16.96 2.45 -6.38
N ASN A 24 15.67 2.23 -6.23
CA ASN A 24 14.96 0.97 -6.00
C ASN A 24 13.62 1.37 -5.39
N GLN A 25 12.74 1.94 -6.23
CA GLN A 25 11.33 1.70 -5.98
C GLN A 25 11.19 0.17 -5.95
N PRO A 26 10.63 -0.42 -4.87
CA PRO A 26 10.34 -1.84 -4.89
C PRO A 26 9.46 -2.07 -6.11
N VAL A 27 9.93 -2.89 -7.04
CA VAL A 27 9.03 -3.51 -8.01
C VAL A 27 8.13 -4.36 -7.14
N VAL A 28 6.95 -3.81 -6.83
CA VAL A 28 5.89 -4.56 -6.17
C VAL A 28 5.54 -5.63 -7.19
N ASP A 29 6.01 -6.85 -6.97
CA ASP A 29 5.57 -8.01 -7.72
C ASP A 29 4.06 -8.11 -7.47
N TYR A 30 3.29 -7.60 -8.43
CA TYR A 30 1.85 -7.68 -8.40
C TYR A 30 1.48 -9.15 -8.44
N TYR A 31 1.11 -9.70 -7.29
CA TYR A 31 0.49 -11.01 -7.23
C TYR A 31 -0.81 -10.94 -8.03
N SER A 32 -0.78 -11.44 -9.27
CA SER A 32 -1.96 -11.65 -10.10
C SER A 32 -2.43 -13.07 -9.85
N PRO A 33 -3.48 -13.30 -9.03
CA PRO A 33 -3.91 -14.65 -8.71
C PRO A 33 -4.33 -15.37 -10.00
N SER A 34 -3.83 -16.58 -10.21
CA SER A 34 -4.25 -17.41 -11.34
C SER A 34 -5.75 -17.72 -11.22
N LYS A 35 -6.38 -17.98 -12.36
CA LYS A 35 -7.80 -18.35 -12.43
C LYS A 35 -8.14 -19.57 -11.56
N ASP A 36 -7.15 -20.43 -11.31
CA ASP A 36 -7.24 -21.62 -10.46
C ASP A 36 -7.33 -21.29 -8.96
N PHE A 37 -6.75 -20.17 -8.51
CA PHE A 37 -6.92 -19.69 -7.13
C PHE A 37 -8.40 -19.47 -6.80
N TYR A 38 -9.14 -18.87 -7.74
CA TYR A 38 -10.58 -18.62 -7.62
C TYR A 38 -11.44 -19.89 -7.72
N ASN A 39 -10.99 -20.92 -8.44
CA ASN A 39 -11.69 -22.21 -8.51
C ASN A 39 -11.48 -23.07 -7.26
N SER A 40 -10.35 -22.93 -6.56
CA SER A 40 -10.10 -23.67 -5.31
C SER A 40 -10.96 -23.18 -4.12
N ILE A 41 -11.55 -21.99 -4.27
CA ILE A 41 -12.34 -21.30 -3.25
C ILE A 41 -13.75 -21.89 -3.07
N SER A 42 -14.32 -22.54 -4.10
CA SER A 42 -15.67 -23.09 -4.02
C SER A 42 -15.84 -24.27 -3.04
N ASN A 43 -14.74 -24.92 -2.62
CA ASN A 43 -14.77 -26.02 -1.65
C ASN A 43 -14.45 -25.58 -0.20
N GLY A 44 -14.28 -24.29 0.06
CA GLY A 44 -13.65 -23.76 1.28
C GLY A 44 -14.52 -22.87 2.17
N GLN A 45 -15.84 -23.10 2.30
CA GLN A 45 -16.75 -22.19 3.05
C GLN A 45 -16.23 -21.77 4.45
N ARG A 46 -15.65 -22.67 5.25
CA ARG A 46 -15.09 -22.33 6.58
C ARG A 46 -13.81 -21.49 6.51
N ILE A 47 -12.97 -21.73 5.50
CA ILE A 47 -11.74 -20.94 5.28
C ILE A 47 -12.11 -19.56 4.77
N TYR A 48 -13.14 -19.47 3.91
CA TYR A 48 -13.68 -18.22 3.41
C TYR A 48 -14.20 -17.33 4.54
N GLU A 49 -14.97 -17.86 5.47
CA GLU A 49 -15.50 -17.09 6.59
C GLU A 49 -14.42 -16.55 7.53
N GLN A 50 -13.38 -17.34 7.82
CA GLN A 50 -12.24 -16.88 8.63
C GLN A 50 -11.38 -15.85 7.90
N GLN A 51 -11.16 -16.03 6.60
CA GLN A 51 -10.45 -15.04 5.77
C GLN A 51 -11.26 -13.74 5.64
N ASN A 52 -12.58 -13.83 5.55
CA ASN A 52 -13.49 -12.68 5.46
C ASN A 52 -13.49 -11.86 6.77
N LYS A 53 -13.35 -12.50 7.93
CA LYS A 53 -13.28 -11.81 9.24
C LYS A 53 -12.03 -10.95 9.42
N ASN A 54 -10.90 -11.35 8.83
CA ASN A 54 -9.61 -10.68 9.00
C ASN A 54 -9.21 -9.85 7.76
N THR A 55 -10.10 -9.70 6.79
CA THR A 55 -9.82 -8.95 5.56
C THR A 55 -10.72 -7.73 5.49
N LEU A 56 -10.12 -6.54 5.44
CA LEU A 56 -10.85 -5.31 5.14
C LEU A 56 -10.87 -5.09 3.63
N VAL A 57 -12.06 -4.86 3.07
CA VAL A 57 -12.20 -4.56 1.64
C VAL A 57 -12.69 -3.12 1.47
N LEU A 58 -11.96 -2.36 0.66
CA LEU A 58 -12.25 -0.98 0.30
C LEU A 58 -12.42 -0.89 -1.21
N ILE A 59 -13.64 -0.63 -1.69
CA ILE A 59 -13.91 -0.36 -3.11
C ILE A 59 -14.23 1.12 -3.27
N ASN A 60 -13.44 1.84 -4.06
CA ASN A 60 -13.53 3.30 -4.18
C ASN A 60 -13.54 4.00 -2.81
N ASN A 61 -12.61 3.59 -1.94
CA ASN A 61 -12.45 4.07 -0.56
C ASN A 61 -13.64 3.80 0.38
N LYS A 62 -14.63 2.99 -0.04
CA LYS A 62 -15.77 2.59 0.79
C LYS A 62 -15.60 1.17 1.26
N LYS A 63 -15.82 0.94 2.56
CA LYS A 63 -15.84 -0.41 3.13
C LYS A 63 -16.94 -1.24 2.47
N ARG A 64 -16.59 -2.45 2.04
CA ARG A 64 -17.45 -3.42 1.40
C ARG A 64 -17.18 -4.81 1.95
N ASP A 65 -18.06 -5.74 1.64
CA ASP A 65 -17.83 -7.14 1.94
C ASP A 65 -16.93 -7.77 0.88
N LEU A 66 -16.23 -8.84 1.24
CA LEU A 66 -15.40 -9.59 0.29
C LEU A 66 -16.24 -10.15 -0.87
N SER A 67 -17.49 -10.53 -0.62
CA SER A 67 -18.46 -10.96 -1.63
C SER A 67 -18.74 -9.87 -2.68
N ASP A 68 -18.86 -8.61 -2.27
CA ASP A 68 -19.04 -7.48 -3.19
C ASP A 68 -17.83 -7.33 -4.11
N PHE A 69 -16.62 -7.44 -3.56
CA PHE A 69 -15.39 -7.40 -4.36
C PHE A 69 -15.34 -8.53 -5.40
N HIS A 70 -15.66 -9.76 -5.02
CA HIS A 70 -15.74 -10.86 -5.98
C HIS A 70 -16.83 -10.64 -7.05
N SER A 71 -17.99 -10.11 -6.65
CA SER A 71 -19.07 -9.77 -7.59
C SER A 71 -18.61 -8.74 -8.62
N GLU A 72 -17.91 -7.70 -8.19
CA GLU A 72 -17.41 -6.63 -9.06
C GLU A 72 -16.24 -7.09 -9.96
N ILE A 73 -15.39 -8.01 -9.48
CA ILE A 73 -14.41 -8.71 -10.34
C ILE A 73 -15.10 -9.52 -11.42
N ASN A 74 -16.08 -10.35 -11.06
CA ASN A 74 -16.78 -11.23 -12.00
C ASN A 74 -17.57 -10.44 -13.05
N LYS A 75 -18.05 -9.25 -12.69
CA LYS A 75 -18.71 -8.31 -13.61
C LYS A 75 -17.73 -7.47 -14.44
N ASN A 76 -16.42 -7.70 -14.31
CA ASN A 76 -15.37 -6.93 -14.96
C ASN A 76 -15.47 -5.41 -14.69
N LYS A 77 -15.90 -5.03 -13.48
CA LYS A 77 -16.09 -3.64 -13.05
C LYS A 77 -14.89 -3.07 -12.29
N ILE A 78 -14.01 -3.92 -11.79
CA ILE A 78 -12.75 -3.49 -11.16
C ILE A 78 -11.74 -3.07 -12.24
N LYS A 79 -11.20 -1.86 -12.12
CA LYS A 79 -10.09 -1.34 -12.94
C LYS A 79 -8.75 -1.87 -12.46
N GLY A 80 -8.59 -1.99 -11.14
CA GLY A 80 -7.40 -2.52 -10.49
C GLY A 80 -7.60 -2.63 -8.98
N PHE A 81 -6.80 -3.45 -8.32
CA PHE A 81 -6.79 -3.59 -6.87
C PHE A 81 -5.38 -3.83 -6.34
N ASN A 82 -5.17 -3.50 -5.08
CA ASN A 82 -3.97 -3.78 -4.31
C ASN A 82 -4.34 -4.59 -3.06
N VAL A 83 -3.44 -5.47 -2.63
CA VAL A 83 -3.59 -6.24 -1.39
C VAL A 83 -2.43 -5.90 -0.47
N ILE A 84 -2.75 -5.37 0.70
CA ILE A 84 -1.78 -5.00 1.74
C ILE A 84 -1.84 -6.07 2.82
N THR A 85 -0.72 -6.74 3.05
CA THR A 85 -0.56 -7.77 4.09
C THR A 85 0.53 -7.40 5.10
N ASP A 86 1.32 -6.37 4.82
CA ASP A 86 2.36 -5.88 5.71
C ASP A 86 1.74 -5.24 6.97
N SER A 87 2.16 -5.72 8.13
CA SER A 87 1.61 -5.28 9.41
C SER A 87 1.92 -3.82 9.72
N THR A 88 3.06 -3.30 9.27
CA THR A 88 3.46 -1.90 9.46
C THR A 88 2.61 -0.99 8.60
N GLU A 89 2.35 -1.37 7.34
CA GLU A 89 1.48 -0.62 6.44
C GLU A 89 0.02 -0.63 6.91
N ILE A 90 -0.49 -1.78 7.37
CA ILE A 90 -1.83 -1.89 7.97
C ILE A 90 -1.96 -0.98 9.20
N ALA A 91 -0.94 -0.96 10.08
CA ALA A 91 -0.92 -0.06 11.23
C ALA A 91 -0.87 1.42 10.82
N ARG A 92 -0.07 1.76 9.79
CA ARG A 92 0.01 3.13 9.23
C ARG A 92 -1.32 3.61 8.65
N LEU A 93 -2.15 2.69 8.14
CA LEU A 93 -3.50 2.96 7.67
C LEU A 93 -4.53 3.07 8.80
N GLY A 94 -4.12 2.92 10.06
CA GLY A 94 -4.97 3.07 11.24
C GLY A 94 -5.72 1.79 11.63
N TYR A 95 -5.32 0.63 11.12
CA TYR A 95 -5.96 -0.65 11.46
C TYR A 95 -5.07 -1.50 12.37
N SER A 96 -5.69 -2.19 13.32
CA SER A 96 -4.98 -3.13 14.19
C SER A 96 -4.71 -4.43 13.46
N TYR A 97 -3.43 -4.81 13.34
CA TYR A 97 -3.03 -6.08 12.74
C TYR A 97 -3.53 -7.31 13.52
N ASN A 98 -3.96 -7.15 14.79
CA ASN A 98 -4.58 -8.23 15.54
C ASN A 98 -5.95 -8.62 14.98
N ASN A 99 -6.66 -7.66 14.39
CA ASN A 99 -8.03 -7.84 13.89
C ASN A 99 -8.06 -7.92 12.35
N ILE A 100 -7.23 -7.13 11.67
CA ILE A 100 -7.17 -7.05 10.20
C ILE A 100 -5.80 -7.52 9.74
N LYS A 101 -5.75 -8.67 9.08
CA LYS A 101 -4.51 -9.26 8.54
C LYS A 101 -4.25 -8.82 7.11
N ASN A 102 -5.30 -8.49 6.36
CA ASN A 102 -5.21 -8.07 4.96
C ASN A 102 -6.13 -6.89 4.69
N ILE A 103 -5.70 -5.96 3.83
CA ILE A 103 -6.55 -4.89 3.29
C ILE A 103 -6.55 -4.98 1.77
N ILE A 104 -7.72 -5.15 1.17
CA ILE A 104 -7.92 -5.08 -0.28
C ILE A 104 -8.41 -3.68 -0.63
N ILE A 105 -7.67 -2.95 -1.46
CA ILE A 105 -8.05 -1.63 -1.96
C ILE A 105 -8.29 -1.75 -3.46
N ALA A 106 -9.53 -1.59 -3.89
CA ALA A 106 -9.94 -1.73 -5.28
C ALA A 106 -10.54 -0.42 -5.82
N THR A 107 -10.31 -0.17 -7.10
CA THR A 107 -10.90 0.95 -7.85
C THR A 107 -11.75 0.40 -8.98
N THR A 108 -12.96 0.92 -9.16
CA THR A 108 -13.82 0.54 -10.29
C THR A 108 -13.44 1.31 -11.56
N LYS A 109 -13.90 0.83 -12.71
CA LYS A 109 -13.79 1.53 -13.99
C LYS A 109 -14.60 2.82 -14.01
#